data_AF-A0A0F9DUX2-F1
#
_entry.id   AF-A0A0F9DUX2-F1
#
_cell.length_a   1.000
_cell.length_b   1.000
_cell.length_c   1.000
_cell.angle_alpha   90.00
_cell.angle_beta   90.00
_cell.angle_gamma   90.00
#
_symmetry.space_group_name_H-M   'P 1'
#
loop_
_entity.id
_entity.type
_entity.pdbx_description
1 polymer ?
#
loop_
_entity_poly.entity_id
_entity_poly.type
_entity_poly.pdbx_seq_one_letter_code
_entity_poly.pdbx_strand_id
1 'polypeptide(L)'
;LNLLKRMDVLINLQAFDQTKKSGFPKKARKFHFLDPFIYHTIFYWLKREGYLNSIENFQNSSLIEGLVASNCHRFGKTFYFKGQGEIDIIWLKENLIQALEVKWSNQIKSNDLKMLKQFKNSTILGKSLNEGYIDHIKSIPVYKFLYSMK
;
A
#
# COMPACT_ATOMS: atom_id res chain seq x y z
N LEU A 1 -5.66 -2.11 -19.40
CA LEU A 1 -5.53 -1.41 -18.10
C LEU A 1 -6.55 -0.28 -17.91
N ASN A 2 -6.68 0.69 -18.82
CA ASN A 2 -7.67 1.78 -18.65
C ASN A 2 -9.12 1.29 -18.52
N LEU A 3 -9.50 0.23 -19.26
CA LEU A 3 -10.81 -0.41 -19.14
C LEU A 3 -11.04 -0.97 -17.72
N LEU A 4 -10.13 -1.80 -17.22
CA LEU A 4 -10.23 -2.41 -15.88
C LEU A 4 -10.27 -1.38 -14.76
N LYS A 5 -9.55 -0.25 -14.91
CA LYS A 5 -9.66 0.88 -13.98
C LYS A 5 -11.06 1.50 -14.00
N ARG A 6 -11.64 1.70 -15.19
CA ARG A 6 -13.01 2.24 -15.35
C ARG A 6 -14.10 1.31 -14.85
N MET A 7 -13.82 0.00 -14.78
CA MET A 7 -14.71 -1.01 -14.24
C MET A 7 -14.52 -1.23 -12.73
N ASP A 8 -13.70 -0.40 -12.06
CA ASP A 8 -13.35 -0.56 -10.64
C ASP A 8 -12.82 -1.96 -10.29
N VAL A 9 -12.12 -2.60 -11.23
CA VAL A 9 -11.44 -3.89 -11.00
C VAL A 9 -10.06 -3.67 -10.38
N LEU A 10 -9.39 -2.57 -10.72
CA LEU A 10 -8.05 -2.27 -10.24
C LEU A 10 -7.85 -0.79 -9.94
N ILE A 11 -6.99 -0.53 -8.95
CA ILE A 11 -6.40 0.79 -8.74
C ILE A 11 -4.99 0.85 -9.34
N ASN A 12 -4.64 2.06 -9.77
CA ASN A 12 -3.34 2.38 -10.35
C ASN A 12 -2.70 3.46 -9.49
N LEU A 13 -1.67 3.08 -8.73
CA LEU A 13 -0.87 3.99 -7.94
C LEU A 13 0.31 4.46 -8.78
N GLN A 14 0.34 5.76 -9.08
CA GLN A 14 1.51 6.42 -9.67
C GLN A 14 2.56 6.67 -8.58
N ALA A 15 3.83 6.75 -8.98
CA ALA A 15 4.89 7.17 -8.06
C ALA A 15 4.67 8.64 -7.63
N PHE A 16 4.77 8.95 -6.35
CA PHE A 16 4.53 10.28 -5.81
C PHE A 16 5.68 11.26 -6.10
N ASP A 17 5.33 12.44 -6.60
CA ASP A 17 6.19 13.62 -6.74
C ASP A 17 5.99 14.52 -5.52
N GLN A 18 6.99 14.57 -4.64
CA GLN A 18 6.91 15.37 -3.40
C GLN A 18 6.85 16.88 -3.69
N THR A 19 7.46 17.34 -4.79
CA THR A 19 7.49 18.76 -5.16
C THR A 19 6.13 19.21 -5.69
N LYS A 20 5.53 18.42 -6.59
CA LYS A 20 4.24 18.75 -7.21
C LYS A 20 3.03 18.24 -6.42
N LYS A 21 3.25 17.40 -5.41
CA LYS A 21 2.20 16.69 -4.65
C LYS A 21 1.23 15.94 -5.58
N SER A 22 1.78 15.33 -6.62
CA SER A 22 1.03 14.63 -7.67
C SER A 22 1.75 13.33 -8.07
N GLY A 23 1.16 12.55 -8.97
CA GLY A 23 1.83 11.35 -9.50
C GLY A 23 2.78 11.69 -10.65
N PHE A 24 3.88 10.94 -10.77
CA PHE A 24 4.77 10.94 -11.93
C PHE A 24 4.16 10.10 -13.06
N PRO A 25 3.77 10.69 -14.20
CA PRO A 25 3.07 9.94 -15.26
C PRO A 25 3.92 8.88 -15.95
N LYS A 26 5.24 9.16 -16.08
CA LYS A 26 6.23 8.34 -16.82
C LYS A 26 6.96 7.30 -15.96
N LYS A 27 6.82 7.35 -14.63
CA LYS A 27 7.43 6.34 -13.76
C LYS A 27 6.59 5.06 -13.75
N ALA A 28 7.19 3.98 -13.26
CA ALA A 28 6.48 2.74 -12.99
C ALA A 28 5.24 2.97 -12.12
N ARG A 29 4.31 2.02 -12.18
CA ARG A 29 3.02 2.07 -11.50
C ARG A 29 2.86 0.79 -10.70
N LYS A 30 2.23 0.91 -9.53
CA LYS A 30 1.70 -0.25 -8.80
C LYS A 30 0.23 -0.45 -9.16
N PHE A 31 -0.16 -1.70 -9.32
CA PHE A 31 -1.54 -2.09 -9.56
C PHE A 31 -2.01 -3.02 -8.46
N HIS A 32 -3.18 -2.73 -7.91
CA HIS A 32 -3.84 -3.61 -6.94
C HIS A 32 -5.24 -3.90 -7.43
N PHE A 33 -5.67 -5.16 -7.27
CA PHE A 33 -7.06 -5.53 -7.48
C PHE A 33 -7.91 -4.97 -6.34
N LEU A 34 -9.08 -4.43 -6.70
CA LEU A 34 -10.04 -3.90 -5.76
C LEU A 34 -10.87 -4.99 -5.08
N ASP A 35 -11.01 -6.13 -5.75
CA ASP A 35 -11.76 -7.29 -5.29
C ASP A 35 -10.80 -8.43 -4.86
N PRO A 36 -10.83 -8.87 -3.58
CA PRO A 36 -10.06 -10.02 -3.11
C PRO A 36 -10.34 -11.30 -3.90
N PHE A 37 -11.56 -11.54 -4.35
CA PHE A 37 -11.91 -12.71 -5.16
C PHE A 37 -11.15 -12.70 -6.49
N ILE A 38 -11.12 -11.56 -7.19
CA ILE A 38 -10.37 -11.42 -8.44
C ILE A 38 -8.87 -11.59 -8.17
N TYR A 39 -8.34 -10.98 -7.11
CA TYR A 39 -6.94 -11.15 -6.69
C TYR A 39 -6.60 -12.63 -6.50
N HIS A 40 -7.37 -13.36 -5.69
CA HIS A 40 -7.13 -14.78 -5.42
C HIS A 40 -7.24 -15.61 -6.70
N THR A 41 -8.25 -15.38 -7.52
CA THR A 41 -8.45 -16.09 -8.78
C THR A 41 -7.23 -15.95 -9.70
N ILE A 42 -6.77 -14.72 -9.93
CA ILE A 42 -5.59 -14.47 -10.77
C ILE A 42 -4.31 -15.03 -10.13
N PHE A 43 -4.14 -14.87 -8.82
CA PHE A 43 -2.97 -15.39 -8.12
C PHE A 43 -2.87 -16.92 -8.21
N TYR A 44 -3.95 -17.65 -7.92
CA TYR A 44 -3.95 -19.11 -7.98
C TYR A 44 -3.85 -19.63 -9.42
N TRP A 45 -4.43 -18.93 -10.39
CA TRP A 45 -4.21 -19.22 -11.81
C TRP A 45 -2.72 -19.10 -12.17
N LEU A 46 -2.08 -17.96 -11.87
CA LEU A 46 -0.65 -17.76 -12.14
C LEU A 46 0.26 -18.75 -11.39
N LYS A 47 -0.12 -19.13 -10.15
CA LYS A 47 0.59 -20.15 -9.38
C LYS A 47 0.51 -21.51 -10.08
N ARG A 48 -0.67 -21.91 -10.55
CA ARG A 48 -0.87 -23.16 -11.28
C ARG A 48 -0.04 -23.23 -12.57
N GLU A 49 0.05 -22.11 -13.29
CA GLU A 49 0.88 -21.99 -14.50
C GLU A 49 2.38 -21.89 -14.21
N GLY A 50 2.80 -21.91 -12.94
CA GLY A 50 4.20 -21.92 -12.54
C GLY A 50 4.88 -20.54 -12.50
N TYR A 51 4.15 -19.44 -12.75
CA TYR A 51 4.72 -18.09 -12.74
C TYR A 51 5.08 -17.57 -11.33
N LEU A 52 4.54 -18.17 -10.27
CA LEU A 52 4.67 -17.70 -8.89
C LEU A 52 5.37 -18.70 -7.94
N ASN A 53 6.11 -19.67 -8.48
CA ASN A 53 6.70 -20.76 -7.70
C ASN A 53 7.68 -20.31 -6.59
N SER A 54 8.15 -19.06 -6.58
CA SER A 54 9.05 -18.49 -5.58
C SER A 54 8.39 -17.52 -4.58
N ILE A 55 7.06 -17.34 -4.62
CA ILE A 55 6.38 -16.14 -4.06
C ILE A 55 5.33 -16.48 -2.97
N GLU A 56 5.40 -17.66 -2.34
CA GLU A 56 4.33 -18.13 -1.43
C GLU A 56 4.03 -17.18 -0.25
N ASN A 57 5.06 -16.55 0.33
CA ASN A 57 4.88 -15.63 1.46
C ASN A 57 4.34 -14.24 1.07
N PHE A 58 4.24 -13.93 -0.22
CA PHE A 58 3.88 -12.59 -0.71
C PHE A 58 2.36 -12.38 -0.82
N GLN A 59 1.59 -13.48 -0.90
CA GLN A 59 0.17 -13.44 -1.25
C GLN A 59 -0.64 -12.54 -0.30
N ASN A 60 -0.47 -12.73 1.01
CA ASN A 60 -1.24 -11.97 1.99
C ASN A 60 -0.75 -10.53 2.12
N SER A 61 0.56 -10.28 2.04
CA SER A 61 1.09 -8.93 2.16
C SER A 61 0.61 -8.04 1.02
N SER A 62 0.67 -8.52 -0.22
CA SER A 62 0.23 -7.76 -1.40
C SER A 62 -1.29 -7.54 -1.42
N LEU A 63 -2.08 -8.52 -0.98
CA LEU A 63 -3.53 -8.37 -0.83
C LEU A 63 -3.89 -7.28 0.18
N ILE A 64 -3.27 -7.32 1.36
CA ILE A 64 -3.55 -6.34 2.43
C ILE A 64 -3.08 -4.94 2.02
N GLU A 65 -1.91 -4.81 1.39
CA GLU A 65 -1.46 -3.55 0.78
C GLU A 65 -2.51 -3.00 -0.18
N GLY A 66 -3.02 -3.84 -1.08
CA GLY A 66 -4.07 -3.49 -2.03
C GLY A 66 -5.37 -3.04 -1.36
N LEU A 67 -5.79 -3.70 -0.28
CA LEU A 67 -6.98 -3.33 0.49
C LEU A 67 -6.82 -1.96 1.17
N VAL A 68 -5.67 -1.69 1.79
CA VAL A 68 -5.37 -0.40 2.41
C VAL A 68 -5.33 0.70 1.35
N ALA A 69 -4.62 0.46 0.24
CA ALA A 69 -4.51 1.41 -0.86
C ALA A 69 -5.87 1.74 -1.49
N SER A 70 -6.69 0.71 -1.71
CA SER A 70 -8.07 0.81 -2.19
C SER A 70 -8.91 1.68 -1.26
N ASN A 71 -8.86 1.42 0.05
CA ASN A 71 -9.65 2.18 1.01
C ASN A 71 -9.21 3.66 1.03
N CYS A 72 -7.90 3.93 1.02
CA CYS A 72 -7.37 5.30 0.89
C CYS A 72 -7.85 5.98 -0.40
N HIS A 73 -7.84 5.25 -1.53
CA HIS A 73 -8.21 5.76 -2.85
C HIS A 73 -9.67 6.23 -2.93
N ARG A 74 -10.56 5.63 -2.16
CA ARG A 74 -11.97 6.05 -2.08
C ARG A 74 -12.15 7.44 -1.48
N PHE A 75 -11.22 7.88 -0.64
CA PHE A 75 -11.35 9.11 0.15
C PHE A 75 -10.29 10.17 -0.15
N GLY A 76 -9.37 9.91 -1.09
CA GLY A 76 -8.31 10.85 -1.44
C GLY A 76 -7.44 10.38 -2.59
N LYS A 77 -6.47 11.22 -2.97
CA LYS A 77 -5.50 10.84 -4.00
C LYS A 77 -4.48 9.89 -3.38
N THR A 78 -4.21 8.79 -4.06
CA THR A 78 -3.34 7.73 -3.55
C THR A 78 -2.24 7.42 -4.55
N PHE A 79 -1.04 7.28 -4.03
CA PHE A 79 0.19 7.05 -4.76
C PHE A 79 1.02 6.01 -4.02
N TYR A 80 2.15 5.60 -4.59
CA TYR A 80 3.23 4.95 -3.84
C TYR A 80 4.47 5.85 -3.90
N PHE A 81 5.44 5.69 -3.01
CA PHE A 81 6.68 6.46 -3.09
C PHE A 81 7.86 5.57 -3.48
N LYS A 82 8.72 6.05 -4.39
CA LYS A 82 9.95 5.38 -4.78
C LYS A 82 11.14 6.34 -4.71
N GLY A 83 12.03 6.09 -3.76
CA GLY A 83 13.33 6.75 -3.58
C GLY A 83 14.44 5.72 -3.47
N GLN A 84 15.28 5.80 -2.44
CA GLN A 84 16.25 4.74 -2.11
C GLN A 84 15.58 3.45 -1.64
N GLY A 85 14.41 3.59 -1.02
CA GLY A 85 13.48 2.49 -0.75
C GLY A 85 12.10 2.80 -1.34
N GLU A 86 11.11 2.07 -0.87
CA GLU A 86 9.72 2.23 -1.27
C GLU A 86 8.86 2.52 -0.04
N ILE A 87 7.76 3.24 -0.24
CA ILE A 87 6.66 3.29 0.72
C ILE A 87 5.43 2.87 -0.05
N ASP A 88 4.69 1.93 0.53
CA ASP A 88 3.56 1.29 -0.12
C ASP A 88 2.51 2.30 -0.59
N ILE A 89 2.13 3.22 0.31
CA ILE A 89 1.04 4.15 0.07
C ILE A 89 1.42 5.56 0.54
N ILE A 90 1.26 6.53 -0.36
CA ILE A 90 1.15 7.95 -0.02
C ILE A 90 -0.28 8.37 -0.25
N TRP A 91 -0.96 8.77 0.82
CA TRP A 91 -2.33 9.24 0.79
C TRP A 91 -2.39 10.75 0.98
N LEU A 92 -3.02 11.43 0.03
CA LEU A 92 -3.22 12.87 0.06
C LEU A 92 -4.71 13.16 0.28
N LYS A 93 -5.05 13.56 1.50
CA LYS A 93 -6.39 13.99 1.92
C LYS A 93 -6.30 15.41 2.45
N GLU A 94 -7.14 16.32 1.96
CA GLU A 94 -7.21 17.72 2.44
C GLU A 94 -5.84 18.43 2.50
N ASN A 95 -4.99 18.21 1.49
CA ASN A 95 -3.59 18.70 1.40
C ASN A 95 -2.61 18.16 2.46
N LEU A 96 -3.04 17.24 3.33
CA LEU A 96 -2.18 16.50 4.23
C LEU A 96 -1.65 15.25 3.53
N ILE A 97 -0.32 15.10 3.56
CA ILE A 97 0.37 13.92 3.06
C ILE A 97 0.50 12.95 4.24
N GLN A 98 0.00 11.73 4.07
CA GLN A 98 0.19 10.63 5.00
C GLN A 98 0.92 9.48 4.28
N ALA A 99 2.08 9.08 4.82
CA ALA A 99 2.84 7.93 4.35
C ALA A 99 2.45 6.69 5.14
N LEU A 100 2.02 5.63 4.47
CA LEU A 100 1.61 4.37 5.09
C LEU A 100 2.47 3.25 4.57
N GLU A 101 3.00 2.46 5.49
CA GLU A 101 3.73 1.22 5.20
C GLU A 101 2.94 0.04 5.77
N VAL A 102 2.68 -0.97 4.96
CA VAL A 102 1.91 -2.15 5.35
C VAL A 102 2.86 -3.31 5.65
N LYS A 103 2.88 -3.77 6.89
CA LYS A 103 3.70 -4.91 7.34
C LYS A 103 2.80 -6.05 7.79
N TRP A 104 2.57 -7.01 6.90
CA TRP A 104 1.83 -8.24 7.21
C TRP A 104 2.74 -9.38 7.69
N SER A 105 3.67 -9.05 8.60
CA SER A 105 4.61 -9.97 9.22
C SER A 105 4.61 -9.76 10.75
N ASN A 106 5.13 -10.72 11.49
CA ASN A 106 5.27 -10.62 12.95
C ASN A 106 6.49 -9.78 13.38
N GLN A 107 7.35 -9.39 12.43
CA GLN A 107 8.59 -8.64 12.69
C GLN A 107 8.67 -7.46 11.73
N ILE A 108 9.03 -6.28 12.27
CA ILE A 108 9.31 -5.06 11.51
C ILE A 108 10.81 -4.82 11.56
N LYS A 109 11.46 -4.71 10.40
CA LYS A 109 12.90 -4.44 10.32
C LYS A 109 13.13 -2.93 10.33
N SER A 110 14.15 -2.48 11.08
CA SER A 110 14.51 -1.07 11.18
C SER A 110 14.88 -0.41 9.84
N ASN A 111 15.43 -1.19 8.90
CA ASN A 111 15.73 -0.70 7.55
C ASN A 111 14.47 -0.30 6.76
N ASP A 112 13.31 -0.90 7.05
CA ASP A 112 12.06 -0.56 6.38
C ASP A 112 11.56 0.85 6.77
N LEU A 113 11.98 1.33 7.95
CA LEU A 113 11.50 2.59 8.54
C LEU A 113 12.25 3.81 8.02
N LYS A 114 13.41 3.64 7.38
CA LYS A 114 14.25 4.75 6.91
C LYS A 114 13.50 5.68 5.95
N MET A 115 12.71 5.12 5.04
CA MET A 115 11.91 5.91 4.10
C MET A 115 10.69 6.55 4.74
N LEU A 116 10.16 6.05 5.85
CA LEU A 116 9.04 6.70 6.54
C LEU A 116 9.47 7.97 7.26
N LYS A 117 10.71 8.03 7.76
CA LYS A 117 11.24 9.17 8.52
C LYS A 117 11.34 10.49 7.74
N GLN A 118 11.39 10.44 6.41
CA GLN A 118 11.33 11.66 5.57
C GLN A 118 9.92 12.29 5.51
N PHE A 119 8.88 11.57 5.95
CA PHE A 119 7.50 12.07 5.96
C PHE A 119 7.08 12.42 7.39
N LYS A 120 6.64 13.67 7.58
CA LYS A 120 6.16 14.18 8.87
C LYS A 120 5.01 13.35 9.45
N ASN A 121 4.07 12.93 8.60
CA ASN A 121 2.96 12.08 9.00
C ASN A 121 3.17 10.69 8.39
N SER A 122 3.78 9.80 9.14
CA SER A 122 3.99 8.40 8.75
C SER A 122 3.26 7.46 9.70
N THR A 123 2.80 6.33 9.17
CA THR A 123 2.13 5.30 9.95
C THR A 123 2.50 3.92 9.44
N ILE A 124 2.86 3.03 10.36
CA ILE A 124 3.06 1.62 10.10
C ILE A 124 1.75 0.90 10.39
N LEU A 125 1.25 0.15 9.42
CA LEU A 125 0.05 -0.66 9.53
C LEU A 125 0.45 -2.13 9.60
N GLY A 126 0.05 -2.83 10.66
CA GLY A 126 0.45 -4.24 10.82
C GLY A 126 -0.67 -5.17 11.24
N LYS A 127 -0.39 -6.47 11.19
CA LYS A 127 -1.36 -7.54 11.50
C LYS A 127 -1.76 -7.55 12.98
N SER A 128 -0.76 -7.58 13.86
CA SER A 128 -0.95 -7.74 15.32
C SER A 128 -0.26 -6.62 16.10
N LEU A 129 -0.15 -5.44 15.51
CA LEU A 129 0.42 -4.28 16.19
C LEU A 129 -0.59 -3.74 17.20
N ASN A 130 -0.13 -3.47 18.42
CA ASN A 130 -0.86 -2.58 19.31
C ASN A 130 -0.72 -1.14 18.80
N GLU A 131 -1.73 -0.32 19.05
CA GLU A 131 -1.62 1.10 18.77
C GLU A 131 -0.53 1.71 19.65
N GLY A 132 0.38 2.46 19.04
CA GLY A 132 1.51 3.06 19.74
C GLY A 132 2.52 3.64 18.76
N TYR A 133 3.80 3.54 19.11
CA TYR A 133 4.90 4.06 18.31
C TYR A 133 6.02 3.03 18.19
N ILE A 134 6.60 2.93 17.00
CA ILE A 134 7.81 2.15 16.71
C ILE A 134 8.81 3.12 16.09
N ASP A 135 9.95 3.32 16.74
CA ASP A 135 10.98 4.26 16.27
C ASP A 135 10.41 5.66 15.96
N HIS A 136 9.58 6.16 16.89
CA HIS A 136 8.82 7.43 16.82
C HIS A 136 7.79 7.55 15.68
N ILE A 137 7.54 6.48 14.92
CA ILE A 137 6.51 6.43 13.88
C ILE A 137 5.25 5.80 14.46
N LYS A 138 4.08 6.38 14.15
CA LYS A 138 2.79 5.84 14.61
C LYS A 138 2.62 4.40 14.09
N SER A 139 2.20 3.49 14.94
CA SER A 139 1.92 2.09 14.61
C SER A 139 0.47 1.78 14.95
N ILE A 140 -0.27 1.19 14.02
CA ILE A 140 -1.70 0.86 14.18
C ILE A 140 -1.99 -0.51 13.55
N PRO A 141 -2.86 -1.34 14.14
CA PRO A 141 -3.35 -2.51 13.43
C PRO A 141 -4.17 -2.14 12.18
N VAL A 142 -3.99 -2.89 11.10
CA VAL A 142 -4.66 -2.63 9.80
C VAL A 142 -6.18 -2.51 9.96
N TYR A 143 -6.82 -3.44 10.68
CA TYR A 143 -8.27 -3.44 10.84
C TYR A 143 -8.79 -2.15 11.51
N LYS A 144 -8.03 -1.60 12.47
CA LYS A 144 -8.41 -0.38 13.20
C LYS A 144 -8.28 0.84 12.29
N PHE A 145 -7.20 0.91 11.50
CA PHE A 145 -7.04 1.94 10.49
C PHE A 145 -8.21 1.92 9.48
N LEU A 146 -8.53 0.76 8.92
CA LEU A 146 -9.64 0.62 7.97
C LEU A 146 -10.98 1.03 8.58
N TYR A 147 -11.26 0.64 9.82
CA TYR A 147 -12.50 1.00 10.52
C TYR A 147 -12.60 2.51 10.82
N SER A 148 -11.47 3.19 11.04
CA SER A 148 -11.42 4.63 11.35
C SER A 148 -11.65 5.53 10.13
N MET A 149 -11.53 4.98 8.91
CA MET A 149 -11.80 5.70 7.67
C MET A 149 -13.29 5.55 7.33
N LYS A 150 -14.12 6.32 8.04
CA LYS A 150 -15.54 6.54 7.75
C LYS A 150 -15.77 8.02 7.48
#